data_AF-A0A3S4LRT9-F1
#
_entry.id   AF-A0A3S4LRT9-F1
#
_cell.length_a   1.000
_cell.length_b   1.000
_cell.length_c   1.000
_cell.angle_alpha   90.00
_cell.angle_beta   90.00
_cell.angle_gamma   90.00
#
_symmetry.space_group_name_H-M   'P 1'
#
loop_
_entity.id
_entity.type
_entity.pdbx_description
1 polymer ?
#
loop_
_entity_poly.entity_id
_entity_poly.type
_entity_poly.pdbx_seq_one_letter_code
_entity_poly.pdbx_strand_id
1 'polypeptide(L)'
;MEQAQPLSTFLFNSLLPQVDLSSPDGSTQLAALALPLINQVPGDAHRIQLRQTLGLKLGIFDDSQLDRLVPKQAESGVSRPAPQLKRTTMRILIGLLVQNPDLAPLVPPLDALDQNKLPGLGLFKELVKTCLAQPGLTTGQLLELYRGNK
;
A
#
# COMPACT_ATOMS: atom_id res chain seq x y z
N MET A 1 -11.65 26.28 23.63
CA MET A 1 -11.57 25.14 22.68
C MET A 1 -11.32 23.85 23.46
N GLU A 2 -12.23 23.49 24.38
CA GLU A 2 -12.00 22.42 25.37
C GLU A 2 -12.87 21.18 25.15
N GLN A 3 -13.36 20.96 23.93
CA GLN A 3 -14.22 19.82 23.60
C GLN A 3 -13.64 18.96 22.47
N ALA A 4 -12.33 18.71 22.51
CA ALA A 4 -11.77 17.66 21.67
C ALA A 4 -12.20 16.30 22.24
N GLN A 5 -13.12 15.61 21.55
CA GLN A 5 -13.51 14.27 21.94
C GLN A 5 -12.34 13.30 21.71
N PRO A 6 -12.08 12.35 22.63
CA PRO A 6 -11.14 11.27 22.40
C PRO A 6 -11.49 10.50 21.12
N LEU A 7 -10.47 10.09 20.36
CA LEU A 7 -10.64 9.37 19.08
C LEU A 7 -11.53 8.12 19.24
N SER A 8 -11.36 7.37 20.33
CA SER A 8 -12.19 6.21 20.65
C SER A 8 -13.66 6.59 20.78
N THR A 9 -13.96 7.62 21.56
CA THR A 9 -15.33 8.12 21.78
C THR A 9 -15.97 8.57 20.48
N PHE A 10 -15.24 9.34 19.67
CA PHE A 10 -15.75 9.82 18.38
C PHE A 10 -16.04 8.67 17.40
N LEU A 11 -15.11 7.72 17.29
CA LEU A 11 -15.25 6.56 16.41
C LEU A 11 -16.50 5.75 16.74
N PHE A 12 -16.68 5.37 18.01
CA PHE A 12 -17.84 4.56 18.39
C PHE A 12 -19.14 5.35 18.36
N ASN A 13 -19.16 6.63 18.74
CA ASN A 13 -20.36 7.46 18.61
C ASN A 13 -20.82 7.62 17.16
N SER A 14 -19.90 7.54 16.19
CA SER A 14 -20.22 7.62 14.78
C SER A 14 -20.73 6.29 14.21
N LEU A 15 -20.26 5.16 14.74
CA LEU A 15 -20.61 3.81 14.24
C LEU A 15 -21.84 3.21 14.93
N LEU A 16 -22.06 3.48 16.21
CA LEU A 16 -23.17 2.92 17.00
C LEU A 16 -24.57 3.23 16.42
N PRO A 17 -24.88 4.43 15.91
CA PRO A 17 -26.19 4.72 15.33
C PRO A 17 -26.52 3.93 14.07
N GLN A 18 -25.51 3.32 13.43
CA GLN A 18 -25.65 2.59 12.17
C GLN A 18 -25.90 1.09 12.38
N VAL A 19 -25.94 0.63 13.64
CA VAL A 19 -25.92 -0.79 13.98
C VAL A 19 -26.89 -1.10 15.12
N ASP A 20 -27.69 -2.15 14.98
CA ASP A 20 -28.55 -2.66 16.05
C ASP A 20 -27.84 -3.71 16.91
N LEU A 21 -27.30 -3.29 18.04
CA LEU A 21 -26.60 -4.18 18.99
C LEU A 21 -27.50 -5.17 19.73
N SER A 22 -28.83 -5.08 19.54
CA SER A 22 -29.78 -6.03 20.13
C SER A 22 -29.82 -7.37 19.37
N SER A 23 -29.26 -7.39 18.15
CA SER A 23 -29.17 -8.58 17.30
C SER A 23 -27.73 -9.09 17.21
N PRO A 24 -27.49 -10.41 17.22
CA PRO A 24 -26.16 -10.99 16.95
C PRO A 24 -25.56 -10.53 15.60
N ASP A 25 -26.41 -10.19 14.61
CA ASP A 25 -25.95 -9.65 13.33
C ASP A 25 -25.39 -8.22 13.45
N GLY A 26 -25.91 -7.42 14.39
CA GLY A 26 -25.40 -6.08 14.63
C GLY A 26 -23.99 -6.10 15.22
N SER A 27 -23.70 -7.02 16.13
CA SER A 27 -22.33 -7.21 16.65
C SER A 27 -21.32 -7.47 15.53
N THR A 28 -21.70 -8.33 14.58
CA THR A 28 -20.90 -8.61 13.37
C THR A 28 -20.74 -7.37 12.50
N GLN A 29 -21.82 -6.61 12.30
CA GLN A 29 -21.82 -5.40 11.50
C GLN A 29 -20.95 -4.28 12.10
N LEU A 30 -20.99 -4.10 13.43
CA LEU A 30 -20.12 -3.15 14.12
C LEU A 30 -18.65 -3.55 13.98
N ALA A 31 -18.33 -4.83 14.15
CA ALA A 31 -16.98 -5.34 13.95
C ALA A 31 -16.47 -5.09 12.52
N ALA A 32 -17.31 -5.37 11.52
CA ALA A 32 -16.99 -5.18 10.10
C ALA A 32 -16.73 -3.71 9.73
N LEU A 33 -17.40 -2.75 10.38
CA LEU A 33 -17.17 -1.31 10.16
C LEU A 33 -15.98 -0.77 10.96
N ALA A 34 -15.82 -1.21 12.21
CA ALA A 34 -14.82 -0.65 13.11
C ALA A 34 -13.40 -1.17 12.83
N LEU A 35 -13.23 -2.47 12.54
CA LEU A 35 -11.91 -3.09 12.39
C LEU A 35 -11.06 -2.52 11.25
N PRO A 36 -11.59 -2.25 10.04
CA PRO A 36 -10.84 -1.61 8.97
C PRO A 36 -10.30 -0.23 9.36
N LEU A 37 -11.09 0.56 10.10
CA LEU A 37 -10.70 1.89 10.56
C LEU A 37 -9.63 1.82 11.66
N ILE A 38 -9.78 0.87 12.60
CA ILE A 38 -8.80 0.64 13.67
C ILE A 38 -7.45 0.20 13.08
N ASN A 39 -7.45 -0.61 12.02
CA ASN A 39 -6.22 -1.06 11.35
C ASN A 39 -5.48 0.07 10.61
N GLN A 40 -6.14 1.19 10.30
CA GLN A 40 -5.50 2.36 9.69
C GLN A 40 -4.83 3.29 10.73
N VAL A 41 -5.05 3.07 12.03
CA VAL A 41 -4.50 3.93 13.09
C VAL A 41 -2.98 3.73 13.21
N PRO A 42 -2.17 4.79 13.06
CA PRO A 42 -0.73 4.70 13.28
C PRO A 42 -0.42 4.57 14.78
N GLY A 43 0.39 3.57 15.14
CA GLY A 43 0.84 3.31 16.51
C GLY A 43 0.16 2.10 17.16
N ASP A 44 0.98 1.16 17.66
CA ASP A 44 0.48 -0.12 18.17
C ASP A 44 -0.36 0.03 19.45
N ALA A 45 0.01 0.94 20.36
CA ALA A 45 -0.68 1.12 21.64
C ALA A 45 -2.13 1.62 21.48
N HIS A 46 -2.36 2.63 20.63
CA HIS A 46 -3.70 3.16 20.38
C HIS A 46 -4.58 2.16 19.65
N ARG A 47 -4.01 1.40 18.71
CA ARG A 47 -4.72 0.32 18.01
C ARG A 47 -5.18 -0.75 18.99
N ILE A 48 -4.31 -1.19 19.91
CA ILE A 48 -4.65 -2.17 20.95
C ILE A 48 -5.78 -1.66 21.84
N GLN A 49 -5.70 -0.40 22.30
CA GLN A 49 -6.75 0.19 23.14
C GLN A 49 -8.12 0.25 22.42
N LEU A 50 -8.13 0.59 21.13
CA LEU A 50 -9.36 0.62 20.33
C LEU A 50 -9.95 -0.78 20.13
N ARG A 51 -9.11 -1.80 19.88
CA ARG A 51 -9.55 -3.20 19.78
C ARG A 51 -10.14 -3.70 21.09
N GLN A 52 -9.50 -3.40 22.22
CA GLN A 52 -10.03 -3.72 23.56
C GLN A 52 -11.38 -3.03 23.80
N THR A 53 -11.51 -1.76 23.44
CA THR A 53 -12.78 -1.02 23.60
C THR A 53 -13.88 -1.60 22.73
N LEU A 54 -13.56 -2.01 21.49
CA LEU A 54 -14.50 -2.70 20.59
C LEU A 54 -14.94 -4.05 21.19
N GLY A 55 -13.98 -4.84 21.69
CA GLY A 55 -14.26 -6.11 22.36
C GLY A 55 -15.20 -5.95 23.56
N LEU A 56 -14.97 -4.95 24.41
CA LEU A 56 -15.86 -4.62 25.54
C LEU A 56 -17.29 -4.29 25.09
N LYS A 57 -17.46 -3.60 23.96
CA LYS A 57 -18.81 -3.26 23.44
C LYS A 57 -19.51 -4.46 22.79
N LEU A 58 -18.76 -5.41 22.26
CA LEU A 58 -19.29 -6.63 21.64
C LEU A 58 -19.44 -7.80 22.62
N GLY A 59 -18.91 -7.68 23.84
CA GLY A 59 -18.83 -8.79 24.81
C GLY A 59 -17.80 -9.84 24.44
N ILE A 60 -16.82 -9.49 23.59
CA ILE A 60 -15.80 -10.40 23.05
C ILE A 60 -14.45 -9.93 23.58
N PHE A 61 -13.88 -10.70 24.51
CA PHE A 61 -12.63 -10.36 25.18
C PHE A 61 -11.39 -10.90 24.47
N ASP A 62 -11.59 -11.80 23.51
CA ASP A 62 -10.52 -12.39 22.72
C ASP A 62 -10.39 -11.68 21.37
N ASP A 63 -9.27 -11.00 21.21
CA ASP A 63 -8.91 -10.25 20.02
C ASP A 63 -8.87 -11.14 18.76
N SER A 64 -8.52 -12.42 18.92
CA SER A 64 -8.48 -13.39 17.82
C SER A 64 -9.87 -13.79 17.32
N GLN A 65 -10.90 -13.68 18.17
CA GLN A 65 -12.29 -13.91 17.78
C GLN A 65 -12.86 -12.70 17.06
N LEU A 66 -12.39 -11.50 17.39
CA LEU A 66 -12.79 -10.26 16.76
C LEU A 66 -12.41 -10.23 15.26
N ASP A 67 -11.22 -10.73 14.91
CA ASP A 67 -10.78 -10.89 13.52
C ASP A 67 -11.59 -11.93 12.73
N ARG A 68 -12.27 -12.87 13.40
CA ARG A 68 -13.12 -13.88 12.74
C ARG A 68 -14.50 -13.35 12.38
N LEU A 69 -14.94 -12.25 12.98
CA LEU A 69 -16.25 -11.63 12.74
C LEU A 69 -16.26 -10.76 11.50
N VAL A 70 -15.09 -10.31 11.04
CA VAL A 70 -15.01 -9.66 9.73
C VAL A 70 -15.17 -10.77 8.71
N PRO A 71 -16.19 -10.72 7.82
CA PRO A 71 -16.18 -11.56 6.64
C PRO A 71 -14.85 -11.25 5.96
N LYS A 72 -13.93 -12.23 5.92
CA LYS A 72 -12.68 -12.12 5.17
C LYS A 72 -13.10 -11.64 3.80
N GLN A 73 -12.96 -10.34 3.54
CA GLN A 73 -13.00 -9.82 2.19
C GLN A 73 -11.97 -10.68 1.52
N ALA A 74 -12.43 -11.54 0.61
CA ALA A 74 -11.58 -12.48 -0.06
C ALA A 74 -10.37 -11.67 -0.51
N GLU A 75 -9.22 -11.95 0.09
CA GLU A 75 -7.91 -11.50 -0.37
C GLU A 75 -7.72 -12.22 -1.72
N SER A 76 -8.52 -11.79 -2.70
CA SER A 76 -8.47 -12.14 -4.10
C SER A 76 -7.30 -11.35 -4.65
N GLY A 77 -6.13 -11.79 -4.23
CA GLY A 77 -4.89 -11.07 -4.35
C GLY A 77 -3.93 -11.85 -3.49
N VAL A 78 -3.49 -12.99 -4.02
CA VAL A 78 -2.23 -13.61 -3.61
C VAL A 78 -1.20 -12.48 -3.69
N SER A 79 -0.99 -11.80 -2.57
CA SER A 79 0.09 -10.84 -2.41
C SER A 79 1.33 -11.70 -2.41
N ARG A 80 1.81 -12.00 -3.62
CA ARG A 80 3.14 -12.56 -3.81
C ARG A 80 4.04 -11.56 -3.09
N PRO A 81 4.77 -11.99 -2.04
CA PRO A 81 5.68 -11.07 -1.37
C PRO A 81 6.55 -10.47 -2.45
N ALA A 82 6.44 -9.14 -2.62
CA ALA A 82 7.24 -8.44 -3.61
C ALA A 82 8.69 -8.84 -3.32
N PRO A 83 9.42 -9.37 -4.32
CA PRO A 83 10.77 -9.85 -4.08
C PRO A 83 11.54 -8.73 -3.38
N GLN A 84 12.26 -9.08 -2.30
CA GLN A 84 13.06 -8.12 -1.56
C GLN A 84 14.24 -7.69 -2.43
N LEU A 85 13.98 -6.80 -3.39
CA LEU A 85 15.03 -6.22 -4.21
C LEU A 85 15.88 -5.33 -3.29
N LYS A 86 17.16 -5.67 -3.17
CA LYS A 86 18.18 -4.76 -2.64
C LYS A 86 18.00 -3.39 -3.34
N ARG A 87 17.73 -2.36 -2.55
CA ARG A 87 17.57 -0.97 -3.02
C ARG A 87 18.94 -0.43 -3.41
N THR A 88 19.31 -0.58 -4.67
CA THR A 88 20.51 0.03 -5.25
C THR A 88 20.11 1.25 -6.08
N THR A 89 20.99 2.24 -6.20
CA THR A 89 20.73 3.48 -6.96
C THR A 89 20.22 3.18 -8.37
N MET A 90 20.87 2.24 -9.08
CA MET A 90 20.48 1.88 -10.44
C MET A 90 19.08 1.26 -10.53
N ARG A 91 18.68 0.44 -9.54
CA ARG A 91 17.32 -0.14 -9.51
C ARG A 91 16.26 0.92 -9.26
N ILE A 92 16.56 1.91 -8.42
CA ILE A 92 15.65 3.03 -8.18
C ILE A 92 15.50 3.85 -9.46
N LEU A 93 16.61 4.20 -10.10
CA LEU A 93 16.58 4.97 -11.35
C LEU A 93 15.83 4.25 -12.47
N ILE A 94 16.15 2.96 -12.71
CA ILE A 94 15.45 2.14 -13.71
C ILE A 94 13.96 2.00 -13.36
N GLY A 95 13.63 1.73 -12.10
CA GLY A 95 12.25 1.59 -11.66
C GLY A 95 11.43 2.87 -11.86
N LEU A 96 11.99 4.01 -11.49
CA LEU A 96 11.34 5.32 -11.67
C LEU A 96 11.14 5.65 -13.15
N LEU A 97 12.14 5.39 -13.99
CA LEU A 97 12.07 5.65 -15.42
C LEU A 97 11.05 4.75 -16.12
N VAL A 98 10.98 3.47 -15.76
CA VAL A 98 9.99 2.54 -16.34
C VAL A 98 8.57 2.93 -15.95
N GLN A 99 8.35 3.32 -14.69
CA GLN A 99 7.05 3.77 -14.19
C GLN A 99 6.65 5.14 -14.75
N ASN A 100 7.62 5.98 -15.11
CA ASN A 100 7.39 7.33 -15.61
C ASN A 100 8.35 7.64 -16.79
N PRO A 101 8.04 7.17 -18.01
CA PRO A 101 8.89 7.37 -19.19
C PRO A 101 9.19 8.84 -19.50
N ASP A 102 8.29 9.76 -19.10
CA ASP A 102 8.44 11.20 -19.24
C ASP A 102 9.62 11.80 -18.44
N LEU A 103 10.26 11.02 -17.56
CA LEU A 103 11.48 11.44 -16.86
C LEU A 103 12.73 11.38 -17.75
N ALA A 104 12.69 10.70 -18.90
CA ALA A 104 13.85 10.54 -19.77
C ALA A 104 14.52 11.85 -20.22
N PRO A 105 13.79 12.94 -20.55
CA PRO A 105 14.38 14.23 -20.91
C PRO A 105 15.14 14.93 -19.78
N LEU A 106 14.90 14.56 -18.51
CA LEU A 106 15.61 15.12 -17.36
C LEU A 106 17.02 14.53 -17.20
N VAL A 107 17.31 13.43 -17.90
CA VAL A 107 18.57 12.72 -17.76
C VAL A 107 19.64 13.41 -18.62
N PRO A 108 20.74 13.91 -18.05
CA PRO A 108 21.82 14.50 -18.83
C PRO A 108 22.54 13.44 -19.68
N PRO A 109 23.31 13.84 -20.71
CA PRO A 109 24.06 12.90 -21.53
C PRO A 109 24.97 12.00 -20.69
N LEU A 110 24.77 10.68 -20.82
CA LEU A 110 25.47 9.67 -20.02
C LEU A 110 26.72 9.11 -20.71
N ASP A 111 27.08 9.59 -21.91
CA ASP A 111 28.11 8.99 -22.77
C ASP A 111 29.50 8.94 -22.11
N ALA A 112 29.82 9.90 -21.25
CA ALA A 112 31.08 9.96 -20.50
C ALA A 112 31.21 8.88 -19.39
N LEU A 113 30.12 8.17 -19.06
CA LEU A 113 30.11 7.17 -17.99
C LEU A 113 30.45 5.76 -18.51
N ASP A 114 31.46 5.14 -17.90
CA ASP A 114 31.89 3.77 -18.20
C ASP A 114 30.87 2.74 -17.67
N GLN A 115 30.27 1.97 -18.59
CA GLN A 115 29.25 0.97 -18.28
C GLN A 115 29.83 -0.23 -17.52
N ASN A 116 31.12 -0.52 -17.65
CA ASN A 116 31.76 -1.67 -17.00
C ASN A 116 31.97 -1.44 -15.49
N LYS A 117 31.95 -0.18 -15.04
CA LYS A 117 32.14 0.19 -13.63
C LYS A 117 30.84 0.23 -12.84
N LEU A 118 29.69 0.39 -13.51
CA LEU A 118 28.39 0.59 -12.88
C LEU A 118 27.38 -0.44 -13.40
N PRO A 119 27.13 -1.55 -12.67
CA PRO A 119 26.19 -2.56 -13.09
C PRO A 119 24.77 -1.97 -13.22
N GLY A 120 24.16 -2.15 -14.39
CA GLY A 120 22.84 -1.60 -14.74
C GLY A 120 22.87 -0.26 -15.48
N LEU A 121 24.03 0.40 -15.61
CA LEU A 121 24.14 1.65 -16.36
C LEU A 121 23.86 1.46 -17.86
N GLY A 122 24.30 0.34 -18.44
CA GLY A 122 24.01 0.01 -19.84
C GLY A 122 22.51 -0.06 -20.12
N LEU A 123 21.77 -0.82 -19.29
CA LEU A 123 20.31 -0.93 -19.38
C LEU A 123 19.63 0.43 -19.17
N PHE A 124 20.08 1.22 -18.20
CA PHE A 124 19.51 2.55 -17.96
C PHE A 124 19.71 3.49 -19.15
N LYS A 125 20.91 3.51 -19.75
CA LYS A 125 21.18 4.28 -20.97
C LYS A 125 20.26 3.87 -22.12
N GLU A 126 20.03 2.58 -22.28
CA GLU A 126 19.16 2.05 -23.32
C GLU A 126 17.71 2.50 -23.13
N LEU A 127 17.17 2.35 -21.92
CA LEU A 127 15.81 2.78 -21.59
C LEU A 127 15.61 4.28 -21.82
N VAL A 128 16.58 5.12 -21.42
CA VAL A 128 16.52 6.56 -21.66
C VAL A 128 16.47 6.86 -23.16
N LYS A 129 17.30 6.19 -23.97
CA LYS A 129 17.28 6.35 -25.44
C LYS A 129 15.94 5.94 -26.04
N THR A 130 15.37 4.83 -25.60
CA THR A 130 14.06 4.35 -26.08
C THR A 130 12.95 5.35 -25.75
N CYS A 131 12.90 5.87 -24.52
CA CYS A 131 11.93 6.87 -24.13
C CYS A 131 12.09 8.21 -24.88
N LEU A 132 13.34 8.64 -25.17
CA LEU A 132 13.59 9.84 -25.96
C LEU A 132 13.23 9.66 -27.44
N ALA A 133 13.40 8.46 -28.00
CA ALA A 133 13.05 8.14 -29.37
C ALA A 133 11.53 8.03 -29.60
N GLN A 134 10.76 7.75 -28.55
CA GLN A 134 9.30 7.60 -28.61
C GLN A 134 8.61 8.48 -27.55
N PRO A 135 8.43 9.79 -27.83
CA PRO A 135 7.72 10.68 -26.93
C PRO A 135 6.28 10.22 -26.70
N GLY A 136 5.82 10.17 -25.44
CA GLY A 136 4.49 9.68 -25.07
C GLY A 136 4.38 8.16 -24.92
N LEU A 137 5.51 7.44 -24.92
CA LEU A 137 5.56 6.01 -24.64
C LEU A 137 4.99 5.71 -23.24
N THR A 138 4.02 4.80 -23.17
CA THR A 138 3.47 4.35 -21.90
C THR A 138 4.34 3.27 -21.24
N THR A 139 4.26 3.14 -19.92
CA THR A 139 4.95 2.07 -19.17
C THR A 139 4.67 0.67 -19.74
N GLY A 140 3.42 0.40 -20.17
CA GLY A 140 3.05 -0.89 -20.75
C GLY A 140 3.75 -1.17 -22.07
N GLN A 141 3.82 -0.17 -22.96
CA GLN A 141 4.53 -0.30 -24.24
C GLN A 141 6.03 -0.46 -24.03
N LEU A 142 6.61 0.29 -23.10
CA LEU A 142 8.02 0.13 -22.73
C LEU A 142 8.30 -1.29 -22.23
N LEU A 143 7.49 -1.82 -21.32
CA LEU A 143 7.66 -3.19 -20.82
C LEU A 143 7.50 -4.23 -21.94
N GLU A 144 6.60 -4.00 -22.91
CA GLU A 144 6.39 -4.93 -24.02
C GLU A 144 7.63 -5.03 -24.93
N LEU A 145 8.29 -3.91 -25.21
CA LEU A 145 9.55 -3.90 -25.99
C LEU A 145 10.65 -4.75 -25.35
N TYR A 146 10.66 -4.83 -24.02
CA TYR A 146 11.69 -5.54 -23.24
C TYR A 146 11.25 -6.92 -22.74
N ARG A 147 10.01 -7.35 -23.02
CA ARG A 147 9.46 -8.64 -22.54
C ARG A 147 10.27 -9.86 -23.02
N GLY A 148 10.87 -9.77 -24.21
CA GLY A 148 11.60 -10.87 -24.86
C GLY A 148 13.11 -10.91 -24.55
N ASN A 149 13.67 -9.86 -23.94
CA ASN A 149 15.08 -9.84 -23.56
C ASN A 149 15.25 -10.59 -22.23
N LYS A 150 15.81 -11.80 -22.30
CA LYS A 150 16.23 -12.60 -21.14
C LYS A 150 17.73 -12.49 -20.92
#